data_AF-S9QQI2-F1
#
_entry.id   AF-S9QQI2-F1
#
_cell.length_a   1.000
_cell.length_b   1.000
_cell.length_c   1.000
_cell.angle_alpha   90.00
_cell.angle_beta   90.00
_cell.angle_gamma   90.00
#
_symmetry.space_group_name_H-M   'P 1'
#
loop_
_entity.id
_entity.type
_entity.pdbx_description
1 polymer ?
#
loop_
_entity_poly.entity_id
_entity_poly.type
_entity_poly.pdbx_seq_one_letter_code
_entity_poly.pdbx_strand_id
1 'polypeptide(L)'
;MEDRLEEQVAQLAPELVPGLALDGVGDLVGLLDGIGGDGREVLRDVPGAAGLGVAQTAHDLEQAGHAALGVVDQIVAHAAVSLRGLALVLRHRPGGVQCGRALAERGASRFHAPEPATGEPMPVINSIAAEAETLTAWRRHLHAHPELLFDCVKTAAFVVEKLKSFGITEIHEGIAHTGVVAVIEGRAPGRTIGLRADMDALPMEDLSGAAHASTVPGMAHACGHDGHTVMLLAAAKYLAGTRNFAGRAALIFQPAEEGGGGGKVMVDEGIMERFDIAEVYGLHNTPGRPVGQVATAPGPLMASADEFRIEIAGRGGHGAQPQTTLDPIPAAAATAQALQTIVSRNADPLDRLVVSVTQIHAGTADNIIPETAWLGGTVRSFRPAVRDMAQARLTAIAEAQAAVYGCSAKVIYERGYPPLVNHAEQARFAAEVAREVVGERNVEGDCEPITPAEDFAYMLEARPGAYMFVGQGDTPMCHHPAYDFNDAIAPVGASLLARLVERSLPLPGGGA
;
A
#
# COMPACT_ATOMS: atom_id res chain seq x y z
N MET A 1 5.81 41.10 18.00
CA MET A 1 6.32 40.94 16.61
C MET A 1 5.20 41.17 15.59
N GLU A 2 4.00 41.60 16.01
CA GLU A 2 2.91 42.03 15.12
C GLU A 2 2.92 43.54 14.85
N ASP A 3 3.44 44.36 15.77
CA ASP A 3 3.44 45.83 15.64
C ASP A 3 4.43 46.41 14.60
N ARG A 4 5.13 45.56 13.84
CA ARG A 4 6.07 45.99 12.78
C ARG A 4 5.58 45.74 11.35
N LEU A 5 4.46 45.04 11.19
CA LEU A 5 3.84 44.77 9.88
C LEU A 5 2.80 45.84 9.51
N GLU A 6 2.09 46.42 10.48
CA GLU A 6 1.10 47.47 10.22
C GLU A 6 1.75 48.79 9.76
N GLU A 7 2.97 49.09 10.21
CA GLU A 7 3.72 50.29 9.81
C GLU A 7 4.26 50.24 8.36
N GLN A 8 4.44 49.05 7.77
CA GLN A 8 4.96 48.91 6.40
C GLN A 8 3.86 48.94 5.33
N VAL A 9 2.61 48.64 5.68
CA VAL A 9 1.47 48.72 4.75
C VAL A 9 0.96 50.15 4.61
N ALA A 10 1.21 51.01 5.60
CA ALA A 10 0.79 52.41 5.60
C ALA A 10 1.63 53.36 4.70
N GLN A 11 2.73 52.89 4.09
CA GLN A 11 3.64 53.73 3.29
C GLN A 11 3.45 53.66 1.76
N LEU A 12 2.47 52.90 1.24
CA LEU A 12 2.27 52.74 -0.22
C LEU A 12 0.90 53.16 -0.75
N ALA A 13 0.14 53.95 0.00
CA ALA A 13 -1.08 54.58 -0.47
C ALA A 13 -1.17 55.97 0.18
N PRO A 14 -0.77 57.11 -0.44
CA PRO A 14 -1.19 57.52 -1.80
C PRO A 14 -0.24 58.51 -2.56
N GLU A 15 -0.09 58.35 -3.88
CA GLU A 15 0.21 59.48 -4.79
C GLU A 15 -0.86 59.45 -5.91
N LEU A 16 -1.83 60.39 -5.88
CA LEU A 16 -1.92 61.58 -6.76
C LEU A 16 -2.43 61.22 -8.18
N VAL A 17 -3.55 61.70 -8.75
CA VAL A 17 -4.41 62.90 -8.59
C VAL A 17 -5.77 62.65 -9.28
N PRO A 18 -6.83 63.43 -8.96
CA PRO A 18 -8.21 63.25 -9.42
C PRO A 18 -8.60 64.14 -10.62
N GLY A 19 -9.65 63.74 -11.36
CA GLY A 19 -10.28 64.57 -12.39
C GLY A 19 -11.66 64.04 -12.82
N LEU A 20 -12.68 64.90 -12.65
CA LEU A 20 -14.10 64.83 -13.06
C LEU A 20 -14.38 64.09 -14.39
N ALA A 21 -15.56 63.50 -14.66
CA ALA A 21 -16.91 63.81 -14.23
C ALA A 21 -17.83 62.57 -14.29
N LEU A 22 -18.89 62.62 -13.48
CA LEU A 22 -20.11 61.83 -13.60
C LEU A 22 -20.79 62.13 -14.95
N ASP A 23 -21.19 61.08 -15.68
CA ASP A 23 -22.48 61.04 -16.38
C ASP A 23 -22.79 59.61 -16.85
N GLY A 24 -24.05 59.20 -16.65
CA GLY A 24 -24.70 58.19 -17.48
C GLY A 24 -24.69 56.74 -16.99
N VAL A 25 -25.52 56.45 -15.99
CA VAL A 25 -26.21 55.14 -15.94
C VAL A 25 -27.09 55.06 -17.19
N GLY A 26 -26.68 54.27 -18.18
CA GLY A 26 -27.46 54.06 -19.39
C GLY A 26 -26.64 53.57 -20.58
N ASP A 27 -26.03 52.38 -20.48
CA ASP A 27 -25.71 51.61 -21.69
C ASP A 27 -25.53 50.10 -21.42
N LEU A 28 -26.62 49.46 -20.96
CA LEU A 28 -26.73 47.99 -20.92
C LEU A 28 -28.04 47.49 -21.56
N VAL A 29 -28.64 48.29 -22.46
CA VAL A 29 -29.85 47.93 -23.22
C VAL A 29 -29.68 48.32 -24.71
N GLY A 30 -28.50 48.06 -25.28
CA GLY A 30 -28.20 48.34 -26.69
C GLY A 30 -27.59 47.17 -27.48
N LEU A 31 -27.28 46.04 -26.85
CA LEU A 31 -26.59 44.92 -27.52
C LEU A 31 -27.50 43.71 -27.82
N LEU A 32 -28.80 43.80 -27.56
CA LEU A 32 -29.77 42.73 -27.84
C LEU A 32 -31.07 43.25 -28.49
N ASP A 33 -31.00 44.32 -29.29
CA ASP A 33 -32.06 44.69 -30.21
C ASP A 33 -31.49 44.79 -31.63
N GLY A 34 -31.44 43.65 -32.29
CA GLY A 34 -30.94 43.55 -33.65
C GLY A 34 -30.91 42.10 -34.13
N ILE A 35 -32.09 41.55 -34.39
CA ILE A 35 -32.44 40.67 -35.54
C ILE A 35 -33.83 40.11 -35.23
N GLY A 36 -34.84 40.80 -35.77
CA GLY A 36 -36.15 40.24 -35.99
C GLY A 36 -36.52 40.46 -37.46
N GLY A 37 -36.92 39.39 -38.14
CA GLY A 37 -37.84 39.47 -39.27
C GLY A 37 -37.27 39.33 -40.69
N ASP A 38 -37.27 38.08 -41.15
CA ASP A 38 -37.70 37.60 -42.47
C ASP A 38 -36.92 37.93 -43.75
N GLY A 39 -36.47 36.86 -44.41
CA GLY A 39 -36.09 36.84 -45.82
C GLY A 39 -35.81 35.43 -46.30
N ARG A 40 -36.85 34.74 -46.81
CA ARG A 40 -36.76 33.45 -47.49
C ARG A 40 -35.78 33.49 -48.67
N GLU A 41 -35.28 32.29 -48.97
CA GLU A 41 -35.05 31.72 -50.30
C GLU A 41 -33.58 31.55 -50.78
N VAL A 42 -33.35 30.32 -51.29
CA VAL A 42 -32.28 29.85 -52.18
C VAL A 42 -30.97 29.38 -51.53
N LEU A 43 -30.92 28.08 -51.22
CA LEU A 43 -29.70 27.28 -51.39
C LEU A 43 -30.03 26.08 -52.30
N ARG A 44 -29.37 26.09 -53.46
CA ARG A 44 -29.44 25.09 -54.53
C ARG A 44 -28.68 23.81 -54.13
N ASP A 45 -29.30 22.69 -54.51
CA ASP A 45 -28.73 21.45 -55.06
C ASP A 45 -27.45 20.84 -54.45
N VAL A 46 -27.64 19.75 -53.70
CA VAL A 46 -26.77 18.57 -53.77
C VAL A 46 -27.66 17.32 -53.89
N PRO A 47 -27.52 16.49 -54.94
CA PRO A 47 -28.37 15.33 -55.17
C PRO A 47 -27.85 14.08 -54.44
N GLY A 48 -28.77 13.29 -53.86
CA GLY A 48 -28.51 11.90 -53.48
C GLY A 48 -28.93 11.52 -52.07
N ALA A 49 -30.23 11.59 -51.76
CA ALA A 49 -30.81 10.98 -50.57
C ALA A 49 -31.56 9.68 -50.94
N ALA A 50 -31.17 8.59 -50.30
CA ALA A 50 -31.99 7.43 -49.97
C ALA A 50 -31.30 6.74 -48.78
N GLY A 51 -31.91 6.40 -47.65
CA GLY A 51 -33.27 6.49 -47.17
C GLY A 51 -33.38 5.60 -45.93
N LEU A 52 -34.20 6.02 -44.95
CA LEU A 52 -34.72 5.25 -43.79
C LEU A 52 -33.67 4.91 -42.70
N GLY A 53 -33.84 5.17 -41.40
CA GLY A 53 -34.98 5.62 -40.61
C GLY A 53 -34.81 5.07 -39.18
N VAL A 54 -35.25 5.85 -38.18
CA VAL A 54 -35.38 5.55 -36.73
C VAL A 54 -34.21 6.02 -35.84
N ALA A 55 -34.47 7.08 -35.08
CA ALA A 55 -33.77 7.47 -33.85
C ALA A 55 -34.77 7.40 -32.68
N GLN A 56 -34.35 6.82 -31.54
CA GLN A 56 -35.08 6.86 -30.27
C GLN A 56 -34.58 8.01 -29.39
N THR A 57 -35.53 8.58 -28.68
CA THR A 57 -35.52 9.79 -27.86
C THR A 57 -34.81 9.65 -26.50
N ALA A 58 -34.10 10.69 -26.08
CA ALA A 58 -33.82 11.00 -24.68
C ALA A 58 -34.40 12.39 -24.38
N HIS A 59 -35.04 12.56 -23.22
CA HIS A 59 -35.43 13.86 -22.69
C HIS A 59 -35.23 13.88 -21.17
N ASP A 60 -34.25 14.71 -20.78
CA ASP A 60 -34.13 15.68 -19.68
C ASP A 60 -34.82 15.54 -18.32
N LEU A 61 -34.04 16.05 -17.35
CA LEU A 61 -34.24 16.21 -15.91
C LEU A 61 -35.04 17.47 -15.53
N GLU A 62 -35.77 17.32 -14.41
CA GLU A 62 -36.02 18.21 -13.26
C GLU A 62 -36.53 19.67 -13.40
N GLN A 63 -37.58 19.97 -12.62
CA GLN A 63 -37.44 20.88 -11.45
C GLN A 63 -38.61 20.81 -10.43
N ALA A 64 -38.21 20.57 -9.17
CA ALA A 64 -38.61 21.07 -7.83
C ALA A 64 -40.05 21.52 -7.44
N GLY A 65 -40.44 21.18 -6.19
CA GLY A 65 -41.23 22.09 -5.33
C GLY A 65 -42.08 21.52 -4.17
N HIS A 66 -41.48 21.44 -2.97
CA HIS A 66 -42.04 21.67 -1.61
C HIS A 66 -42.88 20.64 -0.80
N ALA A 67 -42.32 20.34 0.40
CA ALA A 67 -42.90 20.30 1.77
C ALA A 67 -43.98 19.24 2.11
N ALA A 68 -44.04 18.58 3.27
CA ALA A 68 -43.28 18.55 4.53
C ALA A 68 -43.74 17.33 5.37
N LEU A 69 -42.87 16.87 6.28
CA LEU A 69 -43.11 16.21 7.59
C LEU A 69 -44.03 14.97 7.70
N GLY A 70 -43.49 13.88 8.25
CA GLY A 70 -44.29 12.81 8.86
C GLY A 70 -43.52 11.51 9.13
N VAL A 71 -43.41 11.15 10.40
CA VAL A 71 -42.60 10.08 11.01
C VAL A 71 -43.32 8.69 10.95
N VAL A 72 -42.54 7.59 11.06
CA VAL A 72 -42.83 6.29 11.75
C VAL A 72 -43.11 5.00 10.90
N ASP A 73 -42.29 3.98 11.19
CA ASP A 73 -42.42 2.49 11.21
C ASP A 73 -42.54 1.55 9.99
N GLN A 74 -41.47 0.75 9.82
CA GLN A 74 -41.33 -0.70 10.11
C GLN A 74 -42.28 -1.81 9.55
N ILE A 75 -41.61 -2.87 9.03
CA ILE A 75 -41.85 -4.35 9.17
C ILE A 75 -42.54 -5.18 8.05
N VAL A 76 -41.72 -6.07 7.44
CA VAL A 76 -41.81 -7.56 7.23
C VAL A 76 -43.12 -8.21 6.72
N ALA A 77 -43.03 -9.05 5.66
CA ALA A 77 -43.26 -10.52 5.70
C ALA A 77 -43.62 -11.17 4.34
N HIS A 78 -43.05 -12.36 4.15
CA HIS A 78 -43.30 -13.40 3.13
C HIS A 78 -44.75 -13.87 2.99
N ALA A 79 -45.11 -14.39 1.79
CA ALA A 79 -45.65 -15.76 1.60
C ALA A 79 -45.88 -16.11 0.11
N ALA A 80 -45.57 -17.36 -0.24
CA ALA A 80 -45.80 -18.04 -1.52
C ALA A 80 -47.10 -18.87 -1.51
N VAL A 81 -47.51 -19.46 -2.65
CA VAL A 81 -47.78 -20.93 -2.86
C VAL A 81 -48.76 -21.27 -4.01
N SER A 82 -48.31 -22.21 -4.86
CA SER A 82 -48.96 -23.32 -5.64
C SER A 82 -50.12 -23.14 -6.64
N LEU A 83 -50.03 -23.85 -7.79
CA LEU A 83 -50.65 -25.18 -8.00
C LEU A 83 -50.22 -25.88 -9.30
N ARG A 84 -50.38 -27.22 -9.31
CA ARG A 84 -49.82 -28.25 -10.20
C ARG A 84 -50.69 -28.58 -11.44
N GLY A 85 -50.04 -29.12 -12.48
CA GLY A 85 -50.42 -30.42 -13.08
C GLY A 85 -50.82 -30.44 -14.58
N LEU A 86 -50.13 -31.27 -15.39
CA LEU A 86 -50.77 -32.13 -16.40
C LEU A 86 -49.82 -33.21 -16.96
N ALA A 87 -50.38 -34.37 -17.32
CA ALA A 87 -49.72 -35.55 -17.85
C ALA A 87 -50.14 -35.87 -19.30
N LEU A 88 -49.16 -36.32 -20.09
CA LEU A 88 -49.13 -37.41 -21.12
C LEU A 88 -50.25 -37.57 -22.18
N VAL A 89 -49.86 -37.70 -23.48
CA VAL A 89 -50.04 -38.87 -24.40
C VAL A 89 -49.65 -38.54 -25.88
N LEU A 90 -48.64 -39.26 -26.39
CA LEU A 90 -48.39 -39.90 -27.72
C LEU A 90 -48.84 -39.19 -29.04
N ARG A 91 -48.17 -39.22 -30.21
CA ARG A 91 -47.34 -40.24 -30.91
C ARG A 91 -46.86 -39.63 -32.25
N HIS A 92 -45.58 -39.78 -32.65
CA HIS A 92 -45.14 -40.24 -34.00
C HIS A 92 -43.60 -40.24 -34.16
N ARG A 93 -43.11 -41.33 -34.74
CA ARG A 93 -41.77 -41.62 -35.30
C ARG A 93 -42.03 -42.14 -36.75
N PRO A 94 -41.08 -42.18 -37.71
CA PRO A 94 -39.70 -42.68 -37.51
C PRO A 94 -38.57 -42.10 -38.41
N GLY A 95 -37.34 -42.60 -38.16
CA GLY A 95 -36.14 -42.53 -39.02
C GLY A 95 -35.03 -41.64 -38.43
N GLY A 96 -33.77 -42.03 -38.24
CA GLY A 96 -33.02 -43.27 -38.49
C GLY A 96 -31.54 -43.02 -38.15
N VAL A 97 -30.81 -44.11 -37.86
CA VAL A 97 -29.35 -44.34 -37.96
C VAL A 97 -28.39 -43.78 -36.88
N GLN A 98 -27.78 -44.78 -36.23
CA GLN A 98 -26.56 -44.92 -35.43
C GLN A 98 -25.39 -43.93 -35.61
N CYS A 99 -24.74 -43.60 -34.49
CA CYS A 99 -23.33 -43.96 -34.25
C CYS A 99 -23.07 -44.02 -32.73
N GLY A 100 -22.38 -45.05 -32.25
CA GLY A 100 -22.05 -45.27 -30.85
C GLY A 100 -20.57 -45.53 -30.60
N ARG A 101 -20.21 -45.52 -29.31
CA ARG A 101 -18.97 -45.94 -28.60
C ARG A 101 -18.42 -44.77 -27.75
N ALA A 102 -18.02 -44.93 -26.49
CA ALA A 102 -17.97 -46.09 -25.61
C ALA A 102 -17.92 -45.60 -24.14
N LEU A 103 -18.57 -46.34 -23.26
CA LEU A 103 -18.43 -46.27 -21.80
C LEU A 103 -17.14 -46.96 -21.36
N ALA A 104 -16.46 -46.40 -20.35
CA ALA A 104 -15.48 -47.11 -19.54
C ALA A 104 -15.59 -46.66 -18.08
N GLU A 105 -16.29 -47.46 -17.27
CA GLU A 105 -16.12 -47.54 -15.82
C GLU A 105 -14.79 -48.24 -15.51
N ARG A 106 -13.90 -47.64 -14.72
CA ARG A 106 -12.92 -48.36 -13.87
C ARG A 106 -12.49 -47.53 -12.66
N GLY A 107 -12.67 -48.12 -11.48
CA GLY A 107 -11.63 -48.15 -10.43
C GLY A 107 -11.55 -46.96 -9.48
N ALA A 108 -12.35 -46.97 -8.41
CA ALA A 108 -12.04 -46.23 -7.20
C ALA A 108 -10.86 -46.93 -6.47
N SER A 109 -9.63 -46.47 -6.69
CA SER A 109 -8.48 -46.83 -5.88
C SER A 109 -8.45 -45.97 -4.62
N ARG A 110 -8.59 -46.61 -3.45
CA ARG A 110 -8.34 -46.00 -2.15
C ARG A 110 -6.87 -45.62 -2.05
N PHE A 111 -6.57 -44.34 -2.14
CA PHE A 111 -5.28 -43.81 -1.70
C PHE A 111 -5.28 -43.82 -0.17
N HIS A 112 -4.42 -44.66 0.41
CA HIS A 112 -4.04 -44.56 1.82
C HIS A 112 -3.21 -43.28 1.95
N ALA A 113 -3.72 -42.32 2.71
CA ALA A 113 -2.91 -41.20 3.17
C ALA A 113 -1.82 -41.75 4.11
N PRO A 114 -0.56 -41.28 4.02
CA PRO A 114 0.44 -41.62 5.03
C PRO A 114 0.00 -41.05 6.38
N GLU A 115 0.14 -41.85 7.44
CA GLU A 115 -0.09 -41.40 8.82
C GLU A 115 0.83 -40.21 9.12
N PRO A 116 0.33 -39.13 9.75
CA PRO A 116 1.18 -38.06 10.21
C PRO A 116 2.09 -38.58 11.33
N ALA A 117 3.39 -38.33 11.18
CA ALA A 117 4.34 -38.48 12.26
C ALA A 117 3.85 -37.67 13.48
N THR A 118 3.78 -38.34 14.62
CA THR A 118 3.28 -37.81 15.88
C THR A 118 4.29 -36.87 16.52
N GLY A 119 4.35 -35.63 16.03
CA GLY A 119 4.76 -34.47 16.81
C GLY A 119 3.51 -33.65 17.08
N GLU A 120 3.08 -33.53 18.34
CA GLU A 120 1.96 -32.63 18.67
C GLU A 120 2.33 -31.21 18.23
N PRO A 121 1.53 -30.54 17.38
CA PRO A 121 1.73 -29.13 17.10
C PRO A 121 1.62 -28.39 18.43
N MET A 122 2.69 -27.69 18.83
CA MET A 122 2.64 -26.85 20.02
C MET A 122 1.94 -25.55 19.63
N PRO A 123 0.67 -25.32 20.04
CA PRO A 123 0.02 -24.04 19.81
C PRO A 123 0.85 -22.92 20.46
N VAL A 124 0.57 -21.66 20.10
CA VAL A 124 1.09 -20.43 20.74
C VAL A 124 1.76 -20.70 22.09
N ILE A 125 3.06 -20.38 22.20
CA ILE A 125 3.90 -20.80 23.33
C ILE A 125 3.24 -20.39 24.65
N ASN A 126 2.90 -21.38 25.49
CA ASN A 126 2.10 -21.16 26.70
C ASN A 126 2.67 -20.07 27.63
N SER A 127 4.00 -20.00 27.78
CA SER A 127 4.64 -18.97 28.60
C SER A 127 4.55 -17.56 28.00
N ILE A 128 4.47 -17.44 26.67
CA ILE A 128 4.22 -16.16 25.99
C ILE A 128 2.73 -15.82 26.10
N ALA A 129 1.83 -16.79 25.88
CA ALA A 129 0.39 -16.60 26.01
C ALA A 129 -0.01 -16.13 27.43
N ALA A 130 0.64 -16.66 28.47
CA ALA A 130 0.42 -16.26 29.86
C ALA A 130 0.78 -14.79 30.15
N GLU A 131 1.54 -14.14 29.27
CA GLU A 131 1.98 -12.74 29.41
C GLU A 131 1.13 -11.77 28.59
N ALA A 132 0.01 -12.21 27.99
CA ALA A 132 -0.80 -11.40 27.08
C ALA A 132 -1.22 -10.04 27.66
N GLU A 133 -1.55 -9.96 28.95
CA GLU A 133 -1.89 -8.70 29.63
C GLU A 133 -0.67 -7.77 29.74
N THR A 134 0.52 -8.31 30.04
CA THR A 134 1.78 -7.55 30.05
C THR A 134 2.09 -7.01 28.66
N LEU A 135 1.94 -7.83 27.62
CA LEU A 135 2.19 -7.42 26.23
C LEU A 135 1.24 -6.32 25.79
N THR A 136 -0.05 -6.48 26.13
CA THR A 136 -1.08 -5.45 25.91
C THR A 136 -0.69 -4.14 26.58
N ALA A 137 -0.24 -4.17 27.83
CA ALA A 137 0.17 -2.97 28.56
C ALA A 137 1.38 -2.28 27.91
N TRP A 138 2.37 -3.05 27.44
CA TRP A 138 3.52 -2.50 26.73
C TRP A 138 3.11 -1.87 25.40
N ARG A 139 2.27 -2.56 24.62
CA ARG A 139 1.80 -2.09 23.32
C ARG A 139 1.06 -0.78 23.48
N ARG A 140 0.10 -0.72 24.41
CA ARG A 140 -0.66 0.51 24.72
C ARG A 140 0.21 1.64 25.23
N HIS A 141 1.28 1.34 25.97
CA HIS A 141 2.25 2.35 26.36
C HIS A 141 2.95 2.96 25.14
N LEU A 142 3.43 2.14 24.21
CA LEU A 142 4.06 2.63 22.97
C LEU A 142 3.05 3.37 22.07
N HIS A 143 1.83 2.82 21.93
CA HIS A 143 0.74 3.45 21.17
C HIS A 143 0.42 4.88 21.63
N ALA A 144 0.44 5.12 22.94
CA ALA A 144 0.18 6.42 23.54
C ALA A 144 1.34 7.44 23.35
N HIS A 145 2.54 6.98 22.97
CA HIS A 145 3.75 7.78 22.83
C HIS A 145 4.47 7.55 21.48
N PRO A 146 3.79 7.74 20.34
CA PRO A 146 4.38 7.52 19.03
C PRO A 146 5.53 8.50 18.75
N GLU A 147 6.52 8.04 17.99
CA GLU A 147 7.66 8.83 17.52
C GLU A 147 7.91 8.54 16.04
N LEU A 148 8.36 9.53 15.28
CA LEU A 148 8.43 9.46 13.82
C LEU A 148 9.84 9.14 13.32
N LEU A 149 9.88 8.44 12.19
CA LEU A 149 11.09 8.25 11.39
C LEU A 149 12.29 7.81 12.24
N PHE A 150 13.41 8.53 12.15
CA PHE A 150 14.65 8.23 12.86
C PHE A 150 14.66 8.69 14.33
N ASP A 151 13.63 9.40 14.79
CA ASP A 151 13.62 10.07 16.09
C ASP A 151 12.85 9.27 17.16
N CYS A 152 12.89 7.93 17.09
CA CYS A 152 12.29 6.99 18.04
C CYS A 152 13.04 6.88 19.38
N VAL A 153 13.41 8.02 19.99
CA VAL A 153 14.28 8.07 21.18
C VAL A 153 13.66 7.40 22.40
N LYS A 154 12.39 7.69 22.72
CA LYS A 154 11.69 7.11 23.87
C LYS A 154 11.33 5.65 23.62
N THR A 155 10.92 5.30 22.40
CA THR A 155 10.62 3.92 22.03
C THR A 155 11.88 3.05 22.12
N ALA A 156 13.02 3.53 21.60
CA ALA A 156 14.30 2.84 21.72
C ALA A 156 14.73 2.70 23.19
N ALA A 157 14.58 3.76 23.99
CA ALA A 157 14.88 3.70 25.43
C ALA A 157 14.02 2.66 26.17
N PHE A 158 12.72 2.59 25.84
CA PHE A 158 11.81 1.57 26.37
C PHE A 158 12.27 0.16 25.98
N VAL A 159 12.60 -0.07 24.71
CA VAL A 159 13.12 -1.35 24.21
C VAL A 159 14.37 -1.75 24.99
N VAL A 160 15.34 -0.85 25.12
CA VAL A 160 16.60 -1.10 25.83
C VAL A 160 16.36 -1.42 27.31
N GLU A 161 15.46 -0.70 27.98
CA GLU A 161 15.08 -0.98 29.37
C GLU A 161 14.54 -2.41 29.51
N LYS A 162 13.61 -2.81 28.63
CA LYS A 162 13.03 -4.16 28.64
C LYS A 162 14.08 -5.23 28.38
N LEU A 163 14.90 -5.08 27.34
CA LEU A 163 15.98 -6.03 27.03
C LEU A 163 16.94 -6.22 28.22
N LYS A 164 17.35 -5.12 28.87
CA LYS A 164 18.17 -5.17 30.10
C LYS A 164 17.47 -5.92 31.23
N SER A 165 16.16 -5.68 31.41
CA SER A 165 15.36 -6.37 32.43
C SER A 165 15.24 -7.88 32.20
N PHE A 166 15.39 -8.35 30.96
CA PHE A 166 15.38 -9.77 30.61
C PHE A 166 16.76 -10.44 30.80
N GLY A 167 17.77 -9.68 31.24
CA GLY A 167 19.14 -10.16 31.42
C GLY A 167 19.95 -10.23 30.11
N ILE A 168 19.53 -9.52 29.06
CA ILE A 168 20.29 -9.38 27.82
C ILE A 168 21.36 -8.29 28.04
N THR A 169 22.62 -8.64 27.81
CA THR A 169 23.77 -7.78 28.12
C THR A 169 24.46 -7.22 26.87
N GLU A 170 24.35 -7.88 25.72
CA GLU A 170 24.89 -7.41 24.45
C GLU A 170 23.80 -6.62 23.72
N ILE A 171 23.81 -5.29 23.89
CA ILE A 171 22.85 -4.35 23.32
C ILE A 171 23.63 -3.20 22.69
N HIS A 172 23.35 -2.94 21.41
CA HIS A 172 23.98 -1.90 20.61
C HIS A 172 22.92 -0.87 20.23
N GLU A 173 23.04 0.31 20.83
CA GLU A 173 22.16 1.47 20.62
C GLU A 173 22.77 2.41 19.56
N GLY A 174 21.95 3.29 18.98
CA GLY A 174 22.43 4.36 18.11
C GLY A 174 22.75 3.94 16.67
N ILE A 175 22.24 2.79 16.22
CA ILE A 175 22.36 2.33 14.83
C ILE A 175 21.25 3.00 14.03
N ALA A 176 21.53 3.60 12.88
CA ALA A 176 20.53 4.39 12.14
C ALA A 176 19.81 5.41 13.07
N HIS A 177 20.62 6.20 13.80
CA HIS A 177 20.20 7.18 14.81
C HIS A 177 19.60 6.59 16.10
N THR A 178 18.46 5.90 16.04
CA THR A 178 17.74 5.38 17.23
C THR A 178 17.52 3.87 17.21
N GLY A 179 17.95 3.18 16.16
CA GLY A 179 17.85 1.72 16.06
C GLY A 179 18.70 1.00 17.10
N VAL A 180 18.22 -0.19 17.47
CA VAL A 180 18.80 -1.04 18.50
C VAL A 180 19.00 -2.44 17.93
N VAL A 181 20.20 -3.00 18.12
CA VAL A 181 20.46 -4.42 17.88
C VAL A 181 20.89 -5.08 19.18
N ALA A 182 20.21 -6.14 19.59
CA ALA A 182 20.56 -6.91 20.76
C ALA A 182 20.80 -8.38 20.41
N VAL A 183 21.74 -9.01 21.11
CA VAL A 183 22.15 -10.39 20.83
C VAL A 183 21.84 -11.29 22.01
N ILE A 184 21.21 -12.44 21.71
CA ILE A 184 21.01 -13.53 22.66
C ILE A 184 21.83 -14.73 22.22
N GLU A 185 22.82 -15.10 23.03
CA GLU A 185 23.56 -16.36 22.90
C GLU A 185 22.70 -17.57 23.30
N GLY A 186 22.68 -18.58 22.44
CA GLY A 186 22.10 -19.89 22.71
C GLY A 186 22.95 -20.74 23.66
N ARG A 187 22.59 -22.02 23.83
CA ARG A 187 23.32 -22.96 24.70
C ARG A 187 24.47 -23.69 24.00
N ALA A 188 24.57 -23.60 22.69
CA ALA A 188 25.61 -24.26 21.88
C ALA A 188 26.08 -23.30 20.77
N PRO A 189 27.29 -23.46 20.22
CA PRO A 189 27.76 -22.66 19.08
C PRO A 189 26.91 -22.88 17.82
N GLY A 190 26.84 -21.88 16.95
CA GLY A 190 26.08 -21.92 15.70
C GLY A 190 26.04 -20.55 15.00
N ARG A 191 25.32 -20.46 13.89
CA ARG A 191 25.10 -19.22 13.13
C ARG A 191 24.17 -18.23 13.86
N THR A 192 24.09 -16.99 13.37
CA THR A 192 23.16 -15.99 13.89
C THR A 192 21.91 -15.87 13.01
N ILE A 193 20.73 -15.83 13.63
CA ILE A 193 19.45 -15.55 12.98
C ILE A 193 18.96 -14.17 13.41
N GLY A 194 18.66 -13.31 12.45
CA GLY A 194 18.10 -11.98 12.65
C GLY A 194 16.58 -12.01 12.72
N LEU A 195 16.01 -11.27 13.67
CA LEU A 195 14.57 -11.04 13.82
C LEU A 195 14.33 -9.53 13.84
N ARG A 196 13.53 -9.00 12.90
CA ARG A 196 13.28 -7.56 12.76
C ARG A 196 11.88 -7.18 13.23
N ALA A 197 11.80 -6.06 13.95
CA ALA A 197 10.59 -5.27 14.18
C ALA A 197 10.90 -3.79 13.94
N ASP A 198 10.02 -3.11 13.22
CA ASP A 198 9.98 -1.65 13.09
C ASP A 198 9.40 -0.99 14.36
N MET A 199 9.69 0.29 14.55
CA MET A 199 9.37 1.04 15.78
C MET A 199 8.67 2.37 15.55
N ASP A 200 8.73 2.94 14.35
CA ASP A 200 8.25 4.30 14.08
C ASP A 200 6.74 4.37 13.87
N ALA A 201 6.21 5.58 14.02
CA ALA A 201 4.80 5.91 13.84
C ALA A 201 4.60 6.82 12.61
N LEU A 202 3.35 7.26 12.39
CA LEU A 202 2.95 8.07 11.24
C LEU A 202 2.57 9.51 11.64
N PRO A 203 2.81 10.51 10.76
CA PRO A 203 2.46 11.91 10.98
C PRO A 203 0.96 12.17 10.71
N MET A 204 0.11 11.63 11.57
CA MET A 204 -1.35 11.75 11.45
C MET A 204 -2.04 11.74 12.83
N GLU A 205 -3.27 12.24 12.89
CA GLU A 205 -4.08 12.19 14.11
C GLU A 205 -4.57 10.77 14.40
N ASP A 206 -4.50 10.39 15.68
CA ASP A 206 -5.14 9.20 16.20
C ASP A 206 -6.63 9.48 16.47
N LEU A 207 -7.48 8.90 15.64
CA LEU A 207 -8.94 8.97 15.76
C LEU A 207 -9.54 7.58 16.06
N SER A 208 -8.76 6.67 16.64
CA SER A 208 -9.22 5.33 17.05
C SER A 208 -10.31 5.38 18.12
N GLY A 209 -10.29 6.42 18.96
CA GLY A 209 -11.17 6.54 20.13
C GLY A 209 -10.80 5.57 21.27
N ALA A 210 -9.65 4.91 21.19
CA ALA A 210 -9.19 4.00 22.23
C ALA A 210 -8.80 4.74 23.53
N ALA A 211 -8.94 4.06 24.68
CA ALA A 211 -8.50 4.62 25.97
C ALA A 211 -6.97 4.84 26.04
N HIS A 212 -6.22 4.17 25.15
CA HIS A 212 -4.78 4.25 24.99
C HIS A 212 -4.36 4.99 23.71
N ALA A 213 -5.26 5.78 23.12
CA ALA A 213 -4.96 6.61 21.96
C ALA A 213 -3.74 7.51 22.21
N SER A 214 -3.07 7.90 21.13
CA SER A 214 -1.90 8.77 21.14
C SER A 214 -2.13 10.03 22.00
N THR A 215 -1.17 10.32 22.85
CA THR A 215 -1.12 11.58 23.63
C THR A 215 -0.26 12.64 22.96
N VAL A 216 0.35 12.32 21.81
CA VAL A 216 1.24 13.18 21.05
C VAL A 216 0.47 13.71 19.82
N PRO A 217 0.16 15.03 19.75
CA PRO A 217 -0.63 15.57 18.65
C PRO A 217 -0.01 15.32 17.27
N GLY A 218 -0.85 14.96 16.29
CA GLY A 218 -0.42 14.72 14.91
C GLY A 218 0.49 13.50 14.72
N MET A 219 0.56 12.58 15.68
CA MET A 219 1.32 11.34 15.58
C MET A 219 0.49 10.15 16.05
N ALA A 220 0.51 9.04 15.30
CA ALA A 220 -0.22 7.83 15.64
C ALA A 220 0.49 6.56 15.15
N HIS A 221 0.44 5.50 15.94
CA HIS A 221 0.81 4.16 15.47
C HIS A 221 -0.33 3.55 14.64
N ALA A 222 -0.44 4.01 13.39
CA ALA A 222 -1.50 3.58 12.45
C ALA A 222 -1.08 2.42 11.52
N CYS A 223 0.10 1.82 11.73
CA CYS A 223 0.57 0.64 10.97
C CYS A 223 0.84 -0.60 11.86
N GLY A 224 0.88 -0.41 13.19
CA GLY A 224 1.05 -1.48 14.19
C GLY A 224 2.50 -1.77 14.62
N HIS A 225 3.43 -0.86 14.34
CA HIS A 225 4.86 -1.01 14.69
C HIS A 225 5.09 -1.06 16.21
N ASP A 226 4.21 -0.45 17.00
CA ASP A 226 4.12 -0.66 18.46
C ASP A 226 3.86 -2.14 18.81
N GLY A 227 2.95 -2.80 18.08
CA GLY A 227 2.67 -4.22 18.19
C GLY A 227 3.85 -5.09 17.76
N HIS A 228 4.50 -4.76 16.64
CA HIS A 228 5.69 -5.49 16.15
C HIS A 228 6.84 -5.42 17.16
N THR A 229 7.12 -4.23 17.68
CA THR A 229 8.11 -4.00 18.75
C THR A 229 7.83 -4.88 19.96
N VAL A 230 6.57 -4.93 20.40
CA VAL A 230 6.16 -5.77 21.54
C VAL A 230 6.27 -7.26 21.25
N MET A 231 5.91 -7.71 20.04
CA MET A 231 6.07 -9.10 19.62
C MET A 231 7.55 -9.52 19.69
N LEU A 232 8.46 -8.67 19.22
CA LEU A 232 9.90 -8.97 19.28
C LEU A 232 10.44 -8.91 20.71
N LEU A 233 10.00 -7.98 21.55
CA LEU A 233 10.34 -7.94 22.98
C LEU A 233 9.87 -9.20 23.72
N ALA A 234 8.67 -9.69 23.41
CA ALA A 234 8.13 -10.92 23.99
C ALA A 234 8.93 -12.16 23.56
N ALA A 235 9.28 -12.25 22.27
CA ALA A 235 10.17 -13.29 21.77
C ALA A 235 11.55 -13.22 22.43
N ALA A 236 12.11 -12.02 22.60
CA ALA A 236 13.37 -11.77 23.29
C ALA A 236 13.35 -12.25 24.75
N LYS A 237 12.29 -11.89 25.50
CA LYS A 237 12.10 -12.34 26.90
C LYS A 237 12.07 -13.86 26.99
N TYR A 238 11.33 -14.52 26.08
CA TYR A 238 11.26 -15.97 26.02
C TYR A 238 12.62 -16.62 25.70
N LEU A 239 13.26 -16.18 24.60
CA LEU A 239 14.54 -16.73 24.14
C LEU A 239 15.66 -16.50 25.15
N ALA A 240 15.70 -15.35 25.83
CA ALA A 240 16.68 -15.06 26.88
C ALA A 240 16.49 -15.94 28.11
N GLY A 241 15.23 -16.26 28.45
CA GLY A 241 14.89 -17.12 29.58
C GLY A 241 15.15 -18.61 29.33
N THR A 242 14.84 -19.11 28.13
CA THR A 242 15.03 -20.54 27.80
C THR A 242 16.41 -20.84 27.24
N ARG A 243 16.91 -19.98 26.35
CA ARG A 243 18.12 -20.19 25.52
C ARG A 243 18.11 -21.52 24.80
N ASN A 244 16.94 -22.04 24.45
CA ASN A 244 16.75 -23.41 23.94
C ASN A 244 17.09 -23.53 22.43
N PHE A 245 18.25 -23.03 22.04
CA PHE A 245 18.73 -23.01 20.65
C PHE A 245 20.26 -22.97 20.62
N ALA A 246 20.86 -23.36 19.50
CA ALA A 246 22.29 -23.19 19.21
C ALA A 246 22.55 -21.81 18.57
N GLY A 247 23.80 -21.37 18.44
CA GLY A 247 24.12 -20.08 17.80
C GLY A 247 23.56 -18.87 18.54
N ARG A 248 23.12 -17.87 17.75
CA ARG A 248 22.75 -16.53 18.25
C ARG A 248 21.42 -16.06 17.64
N ALA A 249 20.66 -15.30 18.41
CA ALA A 249 19.54 -14.52 17.91
C ALA A 249 19.91 -13.02 17.94
N ALA A 250 19.87 -12.36 16.78
CA ALA A 250 20.04 -10.91 16.67
C ALA A 250 18.66 -10.25 16.55
N LEU A 251 18.28 -9.50 17.56
CA LEU A 251 17.02 -8.76 17.66
C LEU A 251 17.25 -7.37 17.07
N ILE A 252 16.59 -7.05 15.96
CA ILE A 252 16.76 -5.81 15.20
C ILE A 252 15.51 -4.96 15.41
N PHE A 253 15.65 -3.90 16.19
CA PHE A 253 14.61 -2.90 16.38
C PHE A 253 14.93 -1.70 15.49
N GLN A 254 14.17 -1.57 14.40
CA GLN A 254 14.44 -0.67 13.30
C GLN A 254 13.59 0.61 13.41
N PRO A 255 14.17 1.82 13.31
CA PRO A 255 13.40 3.03 13.15
C PRO A 255 13.06 3.29 11.66
N ALA A 256 12.25 4.30 11.40
CA ALA A 256 12.10 4.92 10.09
C ALA A 256 11.68 4.01 8.93
N GLU A 257 10.78 3.04 9.16
CA GLU A 257 10.17 2.25 8.09
C GLU A 257 9.24 3.13 7.22
N GLU A 258 8.51 4.08 7.80
CA GLU A 258 7.44 4.84 7.13
C GLU A 258 7.98 6.02 6.28
N GLY A 259 8.85 5.70 5.33
CA GLY A 259 9.44 6.61 4.34
C GLY A 259 10.89 7.02 4.59
N GLY A 260 11.46 6.72 5.77
CA GLY A 260 12.84 7.07 6.10
C GLY A 260 13.89 6.08 5.57
N GLY A 261 13.50 4.85 5.26
CA GLY A 261 14.39 3.78 4.81
C GLY A 261 15.38 3.33 5.89
N GLY A 262 14.96 3.29 7.16
CA GLY A 262 15.83 2.91 8.26
C GLY A 262 16.46 1.53 8.11
N GLY A 263 15.75 0.58 7.48
CA GLY A 263 16.28 -0.74 7.14
C GLY A 263 17.51 -0.66 6.23
N LYS A 264 17.49 0.26 5.24
CA LYS A 264 18.66 0.52 4.39
C LYS A 264 19.82 1.10 5.21
N VAL A 265 19.56 2.09 6.04
CA VAL A 265 20.60 2.75 6.84
C VAL A 265 21.26 1.74 7.79
N MET A 266 20.48 0.87 8.45
CA MET A 266 21.02 -0.18 9.29
C MET A 266 21.90 -1.16 8.50
N VAL A 267 21.46 -1.60 7.31
CA VAL A 267 22.26 -2.45 6.42
C VAL A 267 23.56 -1.77 6.00
N ASP A 268 23.51 -0.50 5.61
CA ASP A 268 24.68 0.30 5.21
C ASP A 268 25.65 0.52 6.37
N GLU A 269 25.15 0.65 7.61
CA GLU A 269 25.95 0.68 8.85
C GLU A 269 26.47 -0.71 9.27
N GLY A 270 26.25 -1.72 8.44
CA GLY A 270 26.89 -3.03 8.49
C GLY A 270 26.31 -3.99 9.51
N ILE A 271 25.04 -3.86 9.92
CA ILE A 271 24.47 -4.77 10.94
C ILE A 271 24.57 -6.25 10.53
N MET A 272 24.52 -6.55 9.23
CA MET A 272 24.57 -7.92 8.74
C MET A 272 25.94 -8.56 9.01
N GLU A 273 27.02 -7.82 8.75
CA GLU A 273 28.39 -8.26 9.00
C GLU A 273 28.79 -8.12 10.48
N ARG A 274 28.43 -7.01 11.13
CA ARG A 274 28.80 -6.71 12.53
C ARG A 274 28.28 -7.75 13.51
N PHE A 275 27.12 -8.35 13.22
CA PHE A 275 26.49 -9.35 14.08
C PHE A 275 26.49 -10.76 13.47
N ASP A 276 27.19 -10.97 12.35
CA ASP A 276 27.30 -12.25 11.63
C ASP A 276 25.93 -12.87 11.31
N ILE A 277 24.99 -12.03 10.86
CA ILE A 277 23.61 -12.43 10.56
C ILE A 277 23.62 -13.27 9.28
N ALA A 278 23.24 -14.54 9.41
CA ALA A 278 23.21 -15.48 8.30
C ALA A 278 21.87 -15.47 7.55
N GLU A 279 20.77 -15.34 8.30
CA GLU A 279 19.41 -15.23 7.76
C GLU A 279 18.62 -14.18 8.55
N VAL A 280 17.63 -13.55 7.93
CA VAL A 280 16.80 -12.51 8.56
C VAL A 280 15.31 -12.74 8.34
N TYR A 281 14.51 -12.58 9.40
CA TYR A 281 13.06 -12.76 9.36
C TYR A 281 12.33 -11.56 9.95
N GLY A 282 11.18 -11.24 9.38
CA GLY A 282 10.29 -10.20 9.87
C GLY A 282 8.84 -10.58 9.68
N LEU A 283 7.94 -9.82 10.30
CA LEU A 283 6.50 -9.98 10.11
C LEU A 283 5.80 -8.63 10.21
N HIS A 284 4.60 -8.57 9.65
CA HIS A 284 3.71 -7.42 9.73
C HIS A 284 2.28 -7.87 10.05
N ASN A 285 1.55 -7.13 10.87
CA ASN A 285 0.12 -7.37 11.05
C ASN A 285 -0.69 -7.04 9.79
N THR A 286 -1.82 -7.68 9.55
CA THR A 286 -2.62 -7.41 8.34
C THR A 286 -4.10 -7.34 8.66
N PRO A 287 -4.69 -6.12 8.67
CA PRO A 287 -6.14 -5.94 8.72
C PRO A 287 -6.86 -6.68 7.58
N GLY A 288 -8.07 -7.14 7.84
CA GLY A 288 -8.90 -7.88 6.88
C GLY A 288 -8.60 -9.38 6.76
N ARG A 289 -7.47 -9.85 7.32
CA ARG A 289 -7.18 -11.30 7.45
C ARG A 289 -7.66 -11.83 8.80
N PRO A 290 -8.19 -13.06 8.90
CA PRO A 290 -8.63 -13.65 10.16
C PRO A 290 -7.56 -13.59 11.26
N VAL A 291 -7.99 -13.35 12.50
CA VAL A 291 -7.10 -13.21 13.66
C VAL A 291 -6.19 -14.43 13.79
N GLY A 292 -4.87 -14.20 13.79
CA GLY A 292 -3.85 -15.23 13.95
C GLY A 292 -3.55 -16.05 12.69
N GLN A 293 -4.24 -15.82 11.56
CA GLN A 293 -3.86 -16.43 10.29
C GLN A 293 -2.50 -15.89 9.84
N VAL A 294 -1.62 -16.77 9.38
CA VAL A 294 -0.31 -16.38 8.84
C VAL A 294 -0.32 -16.53 7.33
N ALA A 295 0.23 -15.55 6.62
CA ALA A 295 0.43 -15.63 5.17
C ALA A 295 1.87 -15.28 4.78
N THR A 296 2.41 -15.97 3.79
CA THR A 296 3.71 -15.69 3.17
C THR A 296 3.73 -16.30 1.77
N ALA A 297 4.76 -16.00 1.00
CA ALA A 297 4.96 -16.61 -0.31
C ALA A 297 6.46 -16.67 -0.65
N PRO A 298 6.92 -17.67 -1.43
CA PRO A 298 8.24 -17.64 -2.04
C PRO A 298 8.29 -16.59 -3.16
N GLY A 299 9.38 -15.83 -3.25
CA GLY A 299 9.53 -14.80 -4.29
C GLY A 299 8.87 -13.46 -3.91
N PRO A 300 8.45 -12.65 -4.90
CA PRO A 300 7.92 -11.32 -4.64
C PRO A 300 6.66 -11.35 -3.76
N LEU A 301 6.71 -10.64 -2.64
CA LEU A 301 5.61 -10.52 -1.66
C LEU A 301 5.02 -9.11 -1.63
N MET A 302 5.85 -8.08 -1.80
CA MET A 302 5.44 -6.68 -1.78
C MET A 302 6.10 -5.89 -2.92
N ALA A 303 5.45 -4.82 -3.38
CA ALA A 303 5.94 -4.03 -4.51
C ALA A 303 7.04 -3.06 -4.09
N SER A 304 7.85 -2.63 -5.06
CA SER A 304 8.68 -1.44 -4.96
C SER A 304 7.82 -0.20 -4.90
N ALA A 305 8.34 0.89 -4.35
CA ALA A 305 7.69 2.20 -4.39
C ALA A 305 8.65 3.25 -4.98
N ASP A 306 8.37 3.69 -6.20
CA ASP A 306 9.12 4.77 -6.86
C ASP A 306 8.23 5.98 -7.09
N GLU A 307 8.88 7.14 -7.24
CA GLU A 307 8.27 8.42 -7.54
C GLU A 307 8.92 9.04 -8.77
N PHE A 308 8.15 9.83 -9.51
CA PHE A 308 8.70 10.61 -10.61
C PHE A 308 8.04 11.98 -10.72
N ARG A 309 8.83 12.93 -11.24
CA ARG A 309 8.39 14.24 -11.69
C ARG A 309 8.93 14.49 -13.09
N ILE A 310 8.06 14.90 -14.00
CA ILE A 310 8.40 15.26 -15.38
C ILE A 310 8.17 16.75 -15.51
N GLU A 311 9.23 17.51 -15.73
CA GLU A 311 9.18 18.96 -15.96
C GLU A 311 9.25 19.23 -17.46
N ILE A 312 8.23 19.88 -18.02
CA ILE A 312 8.13 20.20 -19.44
C ILE A 312 8.31 21.71 -19.61
N ALA A 313 9.32 22.10 -20.38
CA ALA A 313 9.61 23.48 -20.73
C ALA A 313 9.25 23.75 -22.19
N GLY A 314 8.49 24.82 -22.40
CA GLY A 314 8.08 25.34 -23.70
C GLY A 314 8.44 26.82 -23.84
N ARG A 315 7.52 27.60 -24.42
CA ARG A 315 7.64 29.05 -24.58
C ARG A 315 6.24 29.66 -24.47
N GLY A 316 6.00 30.41 -23.40
CA GLY A 316 4.70 31.02 -23.15
C GLY A 316 4.39 32.18 -24.10
N GLY A 317 3.15 32.69 -24.01
CA GLY A 317 2.71 33.84 -24.79
C GLY A 317 1.20 34.06 -24.73
N HIS A 318 0.71 34.96 -25.58
CA HIS A 318 -0.72 35.28 -25.65
C HIS A 318 -1.51 34.11 -26.27
N GLY A 319 -2.61 33.69 -25.65
CA GLY A 319 -3.43 32.54 -26.10
C GLY A 319 -3.98 32.68 -27.51
N ALA A 320 -4.21 33.93 -27.97
CA ALA A 320 -4.61 34.22 -29.35
C ALA A 320 -3.46 34.25 -30.38
N GLN A 321 -2.20 33.99 -29.98
CA GLN A 321 -1.03 34.02 -30.87
C GLN A 321 -0.17 32.73 -30.77
N PRO A 322 -0.77 31.53 -30.88
CA PRO A 322 -0.08 30.26 -30.65
C PRO A 322 1.10 29.99 -31.60
N GLN A 323 1.10 30.57 -32.81
CA GLN A 323 2.21 30.44 -33.75
C GLN A 323 3.54 31.04 -33.24
N THR A 324 3.50 31.83 -32.17
CA THR A 324 4.69 32.41 -31.53
C THR A 324 5.13 31.65 -30.27
N THR A 325 4.36 30.66 -29.82
CA THR A 325 4.60 29.91 -28.58
C THR A 325 5.09 28.50 -28.85
N LEU A 326 5.47 27.80 -27.78
CA LEU A 326 5.67 26.35 -27.73
C LEU A 326 4.85 25.89 -26.52
N ASP A 327 3.60 25.51 -26.75
CA ASP A 327 2.65 25.24 -25.66
C ASP A 327 2.96 23.91 -24.96
N PRO A 328 3.31 23.91 -23.66
CA PRO A 328 3.62 22.69 -22.93
C PRO A 328 2.37 21.91 -22.49
N ILE A 329 1.16 22.48 -22.58
CA ILE A 329 -0.08 21.80 -22.14
C ILE A 329 -0.40 20.58 -23.02
N PRO A 330 -0.44 20.69 -24.38
CA PRO A 330 -0.61 19.52 -25.23
C PRO A 330 0.49 18.46 -25.04
N ALA A 331 1.74 18.89 -24.83
CA ALA A 331 2.86 18.00 -24.56
C ALA A 331 2.67 17.22 -23.25
N ALA A 332 2.20 17.88 -22.18
CA ALA A 332 1.90 17.24 -20.91
C ALA A 332 0.77 16.21 -21.04
N ALA A 333 -0.34 16.59 -21.67
CA ALA A 333 -1.48 15.69 -21.88
C ALA A 333 -1.09 14.44 -22.71
N ALA A 334 -0.34 14.64 -23.80
CA ALA A 334 0.15 13.54 -24.63
C ALA A 334 1.13 12.63 -23.87
N THR A 335 2.00 13.22 -23.05
CA THR A 335 2.92 12.48 -22.19
C THR A 335 2.16 11.59 -21.20
N ALA A 336 1.19 12.15 -20.46
CA ALA A 336 0.38 11.40 -19.49
C ALA A 336 -0.32 10.19 -20.14
N GLN A 337 -0.89 10.39 -21.34
CA GLN A 337 -1.55 9.34 -22.10
C GLN A 337 -0.56 8.28 -22.61
N ALA A 338 0.62 8.68 -23.08
CA ALA A 338 1.62 7.77 -23.60
C ALA A 338 2.28 6.90 -22.52
N LEU A 339 2.42 7.40 -21.29
CA LEU A 339 2.96 6.62 -20.17
C LEU A 339 2.16 5.34 -19.88
N GLN A 340 0.86 5.32 -20.21
CA GLN A 340 0.00 4.12 -20.08
C GLN A 340 0.45 2.95 -20.98
N THR A 341 1.28 3.23 -22.00
CA THR A 341 1.86 2.20 -22.88
C THR A 341 2.97 1.40 -22.21
N ILE A 342 3.57 1.89 -21.11
CA ILE A 342 4.59 1.15 -20.37
C ILE A 342 4.01 -0.16 -19.85
N VAL A 343 2.89 -0.07 -19.13
CA VAL A 343 2.20 -1.26 -18.58
C VAL A 343 1.59 -2.08 -19.71
N SER A 344 0.90 -1.44 -20.65
CA SER A 344 0.11 -2.20 -21.62
C SER A 344 0.93 -2.81 -22.76
N ARG A 345 2.08 -2.23 -23.14
CA ARG A 345 2.85 -2.62 -24.34
C ARG A 345 4.33 -2.94 -24.10
N ASN A 346 4.89 -2.60 -22.93
CA ASN A 346 6.30 -2.90 -22.63
C ASN A 346 6.50 -3.98 -21.56
N ALA A 347 5.65 -4.04 -20.53
CA ALA A 347 5.69 -5.11 -19.54
C ALA A 347 5.23 -6.45 -20.13
N ASP A 348 5.76 -7.57 -19.61
CA ASP A 348 5.18 -8.88 -19.86
C ASP A 348 3.74 -8.89 -19.30
N PRO A 349 2.72 -9.42 -20.01
CA PRO A 349 1.37 -9.53 -19.46
C PRO A 349 1.26 -10.32 -18.14
N LEU A 350 2.27 -11.14 -17.80
CA LEU A 350 2.36 -11.85 -16.52
C LEU A 350 3.06 -11.04 -15.42
N ASP A 351 3.68 -9.91 -15.77
CA ASP A 351 4.28 -9.00 -14.80
C ASP A 351 3.25 -8.11 -14.14
N ARG A 352 3.52 -7.82 -12.87
CA ARG A 352 2.76 -6.86 -12.07
C ARG A 352 3.52 -5.53 -12.05
N LEU A 353 2.96 -4.53 -12.76
CA LEU A 353 3.50 -3.17 -12.86
C LEU A 353 2.36 -2.15 -12.83
N VAL A 354 2.52 -1.10 -12.03
CA VAL A 354 1.62 0.06 -12.01
C VAL A 354 2.43 1.32 -12.29
N VAL A 355 1.93 2.17 -13.18
CA VAL A 355 2.44 3.52 -13.45
C VAL A 355 1.27 4.47 -13.31
N SER A 356 1.30 5.30 -12.27
CA SER A 356 0.21 6.23 -11.96
C SER A 356 0.68 7.66 -12.15
N VAL A 357 0.06 8.41 -13.07
CA VAL A 357 0.20 9.87 -13.15
C VAL A 357 -0.88 10.45 -12.23
N THR A 358 -0.47 11.04 -11.11
CA THR A 358 -1.38 11.54 -10.08
C THR A 358 -1.47 13.06 -10.06
N GLN A 359 -0.56 13.76 -10.75
CA GLN A 359 -0.49 15.21 -10.80
C GLN A 359 -0.22 15.71 -12.22
N ILE A 360 -0.90 16.77 -12.62
CA ILE A 360 -0.64 17.55 -13.83
C ILE A 360 -0.90 19.02 -13.50
N HIS A 361 0.08 19.89 -13.71
CA HIS A 361 0.00 21.32 -13.40
C HIS A 361 0.55 22.18 -14.53
N ALA A 362 -0.20 23.20 -14.95
CA ALA A 362 0.20 24.20 -15.94
C ALA A 362 -0.76 25.40 -15.92
N GLY A 363 -0.30 26.56 -16.40
CA GLY A 363 -1.14 27.73 -16.61
C GLY A 363 -1.46 28.53 -15.33
N THR A 364 -1.85 29.79 -15.54
CA THR A 364 -2.25 30.71 -14.45
C THR A 364 -3.46 31.59 -14.83
N ALA A 365 -3.79 31.71 -16.12
CA ALA A 365 -4.88 32.55 -16.63
C ALA A 365 -5.38 32.03 -17.98
N ASP A 366 -6.65 32.31 -18.31
CA ASP A 366 -7.35 31.75 -19.48
C ASP A 366 -6.78 32.19 -20.83
N ASN A 367 -6.13 33.35 -20.89
CA ASN A 367 -5.62 33.95 -22.12
C ASN A 367 -4.09 33.87 -22.25
N ILE A 368 -3.43 33.05 -21.43
CA ILE A 368 -1.97 32.89 -21.42
C ILE A 368 -1.61 31.44 -21.68
N ILE A 369 -0.80 31.20 -22.71
CA ILE A 369 -0.09 29.93 -22.90
C ILE A 369 1.08 29.93 -21.91
N PRO A 370 1.18 28.95 -21.00
CA PRO A 370 2.25 28.91 -20.00
C PRO A 370 3.60 28.60 -20.62
N GLU A 371 4.67 28.95 -19.91
CA GLU A 371 6.04 28.59 -20.29
C GLU A 371 6.40 27.16 -19.86
N THR A 372 5.77 26.64 -18.80
CA THR A 372 6.08 25.33 -18.22
C THR A 372 4.83 24.55 -17.85
N ALA A 373 4.95 23.22 -17.87
CA ALA A 373 4.02 22.28 -17.26
C ALA A 373 4.81 21.22 -16.48
N TRP A 374 4.21 20.57 -15.50
CA TRP A 374 4.83 19.39 -14.90
C TRP A 374 3.81 18.31 -14.54
N LEU A 375 4.29 17.05 -14.54
CA LEU A 375 3.53 15.86 -14.16
C LEU A 375 4.24 15.17 -13.00
N GLY A 376 3.46 14.58 -12.10
CA GLY A 376 3.97 13.81 -10.97
C GLY A 376 3.24 12.48 -10.84
N GLY A 377 3.90 11.49 -10.25
CA GLY A 377 3.32 10.17 -10.13
C GLY A 377 4.22 9.14 -9.46
N THR A 378 3.74 7.90 -9.48
CA THR A 378 4.40 6.78 -8.84
C THR A 378 4.52 5.56 -9.75
N VAL A 379 5.51 4.71 -9.48
CA VAL A 379 5.66 3.40 -10.09
C VAL A 379 5.69 2.32 -9.00
N ARG A 380 5.00 1.20 -9.24
CA ARG A 380 5.02 0.01 -8.37
C ARG A 380 5.40 -1.22 -9.20
N SER A 381 6.40 -1.98 -8.76
CA SER A 381 6.85 -3.18 -9.46
C SER A 381 7.24 -4.29 -8.50
N PHE A 382 7.03 -5.55 -8.87
CA PHE A 382 7.42 -6.71 -8.06
C PHE A 382 8.75 -7.33 -8.48
N ARG A 383 9.38 -6.84 -9.56
CA ARG A 383 10.65 -7.38 -10.07
C ARG A 383 11.63 -6.26 -10.41
N PRO A 384 12.91 -6.37 -9.99
CA PRO A 384 13.92 -5.34 -10.29
C PRO A 384 14.05 -5.04 -11.79
N ALA A 385 14.07 -6.06 -12.65
CA ALA A 385 14.19 -5.86 -14.10
C ALA A 385 12.99 -5.09 -14.71
N VAL A 386 11.78 -5.29 -14.17
CA VAL A 386 10.57 -4.58 -14.64
C VAL A 386 10.60 -3.13 -14.16
N ARG A 387 11.08 -2.89 -12.93
CA ARG A 387 11.32 -1.55 -12.38
C ARG A 387 12.32 -0.77 -13.25
N ASP A 388 13.44 -1.41 -13.63
CA ASP A 388 14.46 -0.82 -14.52
C ASP A 388 13.88 -0.46 -15.89
N MET A 389 13.12 -1.38 -16.48
CA MET A 389 12.41 -1.14 -17.73
C MET A 389 11.45 0.04 -17.61
N ALA A 390 10.64 0.10 -16.55
CA ALA A 390 9.66 1.15 -16.35
C ALA A 390 10.32 2.54 -16.26
N GLN A 391 11.40 2.69 -15.50
CA GLN A 391 12.14 3.95 -15.41
C GLN A 391 12.71 4.37 -16.78
N ALA A 392 13.33 3.43 -17.50
CA ALA A 392 13.92 3.71 -18.82
C ALA A 392 12.85 4.11 -19.84
N ARG A 393 11.71 3.42 -19.87
CA ARG A 393 10.60 3.73 -20.78
C ARG A 393 9.91 5.04 -20.42
N LEU A 394 9.71 5.32 -19.14
CA LEU A 394 9.13 6.59 -18.68
C LEU A 394 9.97 7.78 -19.16
N THR A 395 11.28 7.70 -18.98
CA THR A 395 12.22 8.74 -19.42
C THR A 395 12.16 8.93 -20.93
N ALA A 396 12.30 7.84 -21.70
CA ALA A 396 12.28 7.91 -23.16
C ALA A 396 10.95 8.43 -23.73
N ILE A 397 9.81 8.05 -23.14
CA ILE A 397 8.49 8.50 -23.59
C ILE A 397 8.33 9.99 -23.31
N ALA A 398 8.67 10.46 -22.10
CA ALA A 398 8.51 11.86 -21.73
C ALA A 398 9.34 12.80 -22.62
N GLU A 399 10.60 12.46 -22.85
CA GLU A 399 11.50 13.23 -23.70
C GLU A 399 11.02 13.26 -25.17
N ALA A 400 10.64 12.11 -25.70
CA ALA A 400 10.17 12.02 -27.09
C ALA A 400 8.82 12.73 -27.29
N GLN A 401 7.89 12.62 -26.34
CA GLN A 401 6.61 13.30 -26.41
C GLN A 401 6.80 14.81 -26.42
N ALA A 402 7.56 15.37 -25.47
CA ALA A 402 7.84 16.80 -25.46
C ALA A 402 8.48 17.30 -26.76
N ALA A 403 9.45 16.55 -27.30
CA ALA A 403 10.17 16.92 -28.51
C ALA A 403 9.26 17.06 -29.76
N VAL A 404 8.22 16.22 -29.90
CA VAL A 404 7.27 16.30 -31.03
C VAL A 404 6.49 17.63 -31.03
N TYR A 405 6.28 18.23 -29.86
CA TYR A 405 5.64 19.55 -29.71
C TYR A 405 6.65 20.70 -29.73
N GLY A 406 7.93 20.45 -30.02
CA GLY A 406 9.00 21.43 -29.93
C GLY A 406 9.35 21.87 -28.51
N CYS A 407 8.82 21.19 -27.49
CA CYS A 407 9.14 21.39 -26.09
C CYS A 407 10.32 20.49 -25.66
N SER A 408 10.80 20.66 -24.44
CA SER A 408 11.76 19.75 -23.79
C SER A 408 11.18 19.20 -22.50
N ALA A 409 11.57 17.97 -22.12
CA ALA A 409 11.20 17.38 -20.83
C ALA A 409 12.45 17.00 -20.04
N LYS A 410 12.40 17.18 -18.73
CA LYS A 410 13.37 16.66 -17.76
C LYS A 410 12.64 15.71 -16.82
N VAL A 411 13.12 14.48 -16.73
CA VAL A 411 12.59 13.48 -15.80
C VAL A 411 13.46 13.44 -14.55
N ILE A 412 12.83 13.66 -13.40
CA ILE A 412 13.37 13.43 -12.08
C ILE A 412 12.71 12.14 -11.60
N TYR A 413 13.51 11.09 -11.43
CA TYR A 413 13.02 9.77 -11.02
C TYR A 413 13.71 9.37 -9.72
N GLU A 414 12.91 9.13 -8.69
CA GLU A 414 13.39 8.79 -7.36
C GLU A 414 13.01 7.36 -7.06
N ARG A 415 14.03 6.52 -6.92
CA ARG A 415 13.86 5.13 -6.50
C ARG A 415 13.67 5.10 -5.00
N GLY A 416 12.47 4.71 -4.56
CA GLY A 416 12.23 4.39 -3.15
C GLY A 416 12.52 2.92 -2.88
N TYR A 417 11.69 2.28 -2.07
CA TYR A 417 11.96 0.93 -1.58
C TYR A 417 11.98 -0.10 -2.72
N PRO A 418 12.92 -1.07 -2.69
CA PRO A 418 12.94 -2.18 -3.62
C PRO A 418 11.74 -3.11 -3.39
N PRO A 419 11.41 -3.98 -4.36
CA PRO A 419 10.39 -4.99 -4.13
C PRO A 419 10.84 -5.94 -3.02
N LEU A 420 9.93 -6.26 -2.09
CA LEU A 420 10.21 -7.26 -1.07
C LEU A 420 10.10 -8.64 -1.70
N VAL A 421 11.23 -9.33 -1.83
CA VAL A 421 11.32 -10.66 -2.43
C VAL A 421 11.81 -11.65 -1.38
N ASN A 422 10.93 -12.51 -0.93
CA ASN A 422 11.28 -13.60 -0.03
C ASN A 422 12.15 -14.64 -0.73
N HIS A 423 13.14 -15.16 -0.01
CA HIS A 423 13.92 -16.29 -0.49
C HIS A 423 13.08 -17.57 -0.37
N ALA A 424 13.03 -18.36 -1.44
CA ALA A 424 12.04 -19.44 -1.56
C ALA A 424 12.22 -20.58 -0.54
N GLU A 425 13.43 -20.81 -0.03
CA GLU A 425 13.68 -21.80 1.03
C GLU A 425 13.23 -21.25 2.39
N GLN A 426 13.60 -20.01 2.71
CA GLN A 426 13.26 -19.35 3.97
C GLN A 426 11.76 -19.09 4.09
N ALA A 427 11.07 -18.76 2.99
CA ALA A 427 9.61 -18.59 3.00
C ALA A 427 8.88 -19.91 3.30
N ARG A 428 9.34 -21.01 2.70
CA ARG A 428 8.77 -22.34 2.97
C ARG A 428 9.02 -22.76 4.41
N PHE A 429 10.24 -22.56 4.90
CA PHE A 429 10.60 -22.82 6.28
C PHE A 429 9.76 -21.98 7.25
N ALA A 430 9.59 -20.67 6.99
CA ALA A 430 8.76 -19.79 7.80
C ALA A 430 7.28 -20.25 7.82
N ALA A 431 6.76 -20.70 6.68
CA ALA A 431 5.42 -21.30 6.61
C ALA A 431 5.31 -22.61 7.42
N GLU A 432 6.33 -23.47 7.42
CA GLU A 432 6.38 -24.67 8.27
C GLU A 432 6.37 -24.32 9.76
N VAL A 433 7.20 -23.36 10.18
CA VAL A 433 7.20 -22.85 11.56
C VAL A 433 5.83 -22.27 11.92
N ALA A 434 5.20 -21.53 11.02
CA ALA A 434 3.88 -20.98 11.25
C ALA A 434 2.83 -22.08 11.46
N ARG A 435 2.88 -23.18 10.68
CA ARG A 435 1.93 -24.30 10.82
C ARG A 435 2.01 -24.95 12.19
N GLU A 436 3.19 -24.97 12.82
CA GLU A 436 3.34 -25.49 14.17
C GLU A 436 2.67 -24.60 15.20
N VAL A 437 2.74 -23.27 15.03
CA VAL A 437 2.23 -22.29 15.99
C VAL A 437 0.72 -22.10 15.87
N VAL A 438 0.20 -21.97 14.64
CA VAL A 438 -1.20 -21.61 14.37
C VAL A 438 -2.02 -22.74 13.75
N GLY A 439 -1.39 -23.86 13.41
CA GLY A 439 -2.03 -25.02 12.77
C GLY A 439 -2.12 -24.88 11.25
N GLU A 440 -2.12 -26.02 10.55
CA GLU A 440 -2.09 -26.10 9.08
C GLU A 440 -3.14 -25.22 8.39
N ARG A 441 -4.37 -25.21 8.91
CA ARG A 441 -5.50 -24.50 8.29
C ARG A 441 -5.40 -22.98 8.39
N ASN A 442 -4.52 -22.47 9.25
CA ASN A 442 -4.33 -21.05 9.48
C ASN A 442 -3.07 -20.51 8.80
N VAL A 443 -2.47 -21.26 7.88
CA VAL A 443 -1.31 -20.81 7.10
C VAL A 443 -1.61 -20.81 5.61
N GLU A 444 -1.39 -19.66 4.99
CA GLU A 444 -1.35 -19.50 3.53
C GLU A 444 0.11 -19.31 3.10
N GLY A 445 0.79 -20.40 2.74
CA GLY A 445 2.23 -20.38 2.41
C GLY A 445 2.60 -19.97 0.98
N ASP A 446 1.60 -19.61 0.17
CA ASP A 446 1.74 -19.12 -1.20
C ASP A 446 0.63 -18.08 -1.47
N CYS A 447 0.64 -17.01 -0.68
CA CYS A 447 -0.38 -15.97 -0.79
C CYS A 447 -0.11 -15.03 -1.97
N GLU A 448 -1.17 -14.38 -2.45
CA GLU A 448 -1.04 -13.30 -3.42
C GLU A 448 -0.24 -12.11 -2.83
N PRO A 449 0.75 -11.56 -3.56
CA PRO A 449 1.51 -10.40 -3.10
C PRO A 449 0.67 -9.12 -3.14
N ILE A 450 1.06 -8.16 -2.30
CA ILE A 450 0.35 -6.89 -2.11
C ILE A 450 1.17 -5.69 -2.62
N THR A 451 0.51 -4.57 -2.90
CA THR A 451 1.13 -3.39 -3.52
C THR A 451 1.78 -2.35 -2.59
N PRO A 452 1.55 -2.32 -1.26
CA PRO A 452 2.39 -1.54 -0.36
C PRO A 452 3.86 -1.95 -0.49
N ALA A 453 4.77 -1.04 -0.13
CA ALA A 453 6.19 -1.31 -0.08
C ALA A 453 6.64 -1.42 1.38
N GLU A 454 7.78 -2.05 1.60
CA GLU A 454 8.33 -2.31 2.94
C GLU A 454 9.86 -2.30 2.84
N ASP A 455 10.52 -1.57 3.73
CA ASP A 455 11.97 -1.37 3.68
C ASP A 455 12.78 -2.57 4.22
N PHE A 456 12.13 -3.54 4.86
CA PHE A 456 12.71 -4.87 5.12
C PHE A 456 13.26 -5.53 3.85
N ALA A 457 12.77 -5.12 2.66
CA ALA A 457 13.33 -5.53 1.38
C ALA A 457 14.85 -5.31 1.27
N TYR A 458 15.41 -4.24 1.87
CA TYR A 458 16.86 -4.02 1.88
C TYR A 458 17.61 -5.07 2.69
N MET A 459 17.02 -5.58 3.77
CA MET A 459 17.61 -6.67 4.55
C MET A 459 17.60 -7.98 3.74
N LEU A 460 16.54 -8.22 2.96
CA LEU A 460 16.46 -9.38 2.07
C LEU A 460 17.42 -9.27 0.87
N GLU A 461 17.69 -8.08 0.34
CA GLU A 461 18.75 -7.92 -0.67
C GLU A 461 20.13 -8.29 -0.11
N ALA A 462 20.35 -8.06 1.20
CA ALA A 462 21.62 -8.34 1.86
C ALA A 462 21.79 -9.79 2.37
N ARG A 463 20.69 -10.44 2.79
CA ARG A 463 20.71 -11.80 3.38
C ARG A 463 19.49 -12.64 3.00
N PRO A 464 19.65 -13.97 2.89
CA PRO A 464 18.51 -14.88 2.78
C PRO A 464 17.52 -14.67 3.93
N GLY A 465 16.24 -14.75 3.64
CA GLY A 465 15.23 -14.42 4.64
C GLY A 465 13.80 -14.50 4.12
N ALA A 466 12.86 -14.27 5.04
CA ALA A 466 11.44 -14.23 4.72
C ALA A 466 10.67 -13.24 5.60
N TYR A 467 9.65 -12.64 4.98
CA TYR A 467 8.66 -11.80 5.59
C TYR A 467 7.30 -12.50 5.62
N MET A 468 6.54 -12.26 6.67
CA MET A 468 5.23 -12.89 6.90
C MET A 468 4.18 -11.85 7.26
N PHE A 469 2.93 -12.17 6.98
CA PHE A 469 1.76 -11.42 7.41
C PHE A 469 1.06 -12.17 8.53
N VAL A 470 0.62 -11.45 9.58
CA VAL A 470 -0.19 -11.99 10.68
C VAL A 470 -1.54 -11.28 10.71
N GLY A 471 -2.61 -12.01 10.39
CA GLY A 471 -3.96 -11.45 10.32
C GLY A 471 -4.43 -10.94 11.69
N GLN A 472 -4.96 -9.72 11.71
CA GLN A 472 -5.43 -9.08 12.94
C GLN A 472 -6.95 -8.94 13.05
N GLY A 473 -7.69 -9.50 12.09
CA GLY A 473 -9.15 -9.48 12.02
C GLY A 473 -9.70 -8.36 11.14
N ASP A 474 -11.02 -8.19 11.20
CA ASP A 474 -11.75 -7.11 10.52
C ASP A 474 -11.59 -5.81 11.32
N THR A 475 -10.43 -5.18 11.16
CA THR A 475 -10.07 -3.89 11.77
C THR A 475 -9.88 -2.85 10.66
N PRO A 476 -9.88 -1.54 10.98
CA PRO A 476 -9.49 -0.53 10.02
C PRO A 476 -8.12 -0.84 9.40
N MET A 477 -7.95 -0.49 8.12
CA MET A 477 -6.70 -0.72 7.39
C MET A 477 -5.55 0.09 7.99
N CYS A 478 -4.31 -0.35 7.73
CA CYS A 478 -3.14 0.46 8.05
C CYS A 478 -3.26 1.85 7.42
N HIS A 479 -2.74 2.86 8.11
CA HIS A 479 -2.76 4.29 7.76
C HIS A 479 -4.15 4.93 7.82
N HIS A 480 -5.17 4.21 8.30
CA HIS A 480 -6.48 4.78 8.57
C HIS A 480 -6.48 5.47 9.95
N PRO A 481 -7.07 6.68 10.12
CA PRO A 481 -7.07 7.39 11.41
C PRO A 481 -7.71 6.61 12.58
N ALA A 482 -8.64 5.71 12.28
CA ALA A 482 -9.27 4.85 13.28
C ALA A 482 -8.54 3.52 13.54
N TYR A 483 -7.36 3.30 12.94
CA TYR A 483 -6.58 2.08 13.13
C TYR A 483 -6.19 1.90 14.61
N ASP A 484 -6.34 0.67 15.11
CA ASP A 484 -5.75 0.23 16.37
C ASP A 484 -5.29 -1.21 16.20
N PHE A 485 -4.13 -1.54 16.78
CA PHE A 485 -3.55 -2.87 16.74
C PHE A 485 -4.37 -3.86 17.58
N ASN A 486 -4.66 -5.05 17.05
CA ASN A 486 -5.32 -6.10 17.83
C ASN A 486 -4.36 -6.80 18.82
N ASP A 487 -4.45 -6.47 20.10
CA ASP A 487 -3.61 -7.07 21.16
C ASP A 487 -3.61 -8.61 21.17
N ALA A 488 -4.69 -9.26 20.71
CA ALA A 488 -4.82 -10.71 20.71
C ALA A 488 -3.78 -11.41 19.81
N ILE A 489 -3.17 -10.70 18.85
CA ILE A 489 -2.17 -11.30 17.95
C ILE A 489 -0.73 -11.19 18.49
N ALA A 490 -0.48 -10.40 19.54
CA ALA A 490 0.87 -10.24 20.10
C ALA A 490 1.51 -11.58 20.53
N PRO A 491 0.81 -12.49 21.26
CA PRO A 491 1.37 -13.79 21.59
C PRO A 491 1.66 -14.68 20.38
N VAL A 492 0.87 -14.56 19.31
CA VAL A 492 1.05 -15.31 18.06
C VAL A 492 2.33 -14.87 17.36
N GLY A 493 2.47 -13.57 17.08
CA GLY A 493 3.66 -13.03 16.43
C GLY A 493 4.94 -13.30 17.22
N ALA A 494 4.91 -13.11 18.53
CA ALA A 494 6.03 -13.42 19.42
C ALA A 494 6.41 -14.92 19.39
N SER A 495 5.43 -15.81 19.35
CA SER A 495 5.67 -17.25 19.23
C SER A 495 6.30 -17.60 17.88
N LEU A 496 5.83 -17.01 16.77
CA LEU A 496 6.42 -17.22 15.45
C LEU A 496 7.90 -16.82 15.43
N LEU A 497 8.22 -15.62 15.92
CA LEU A 497 9.59 -15.10 15.97
C LEU A 497 10.51 -15.98 16.83
N ALA A 498 10.05 -16.38 18.02
CA ALA A 498 10.81 -17.29 18.87
C ALA A 498 11.06 -18.65 18.21
N ARG A 499 10.04 -19.22 17.56
CA ARG A 499 10.13 -20.54 16.93
C ARG A 499 10.99 -20.53 15.68
N LEU A 500 11.02 -19.44 14.93
CA LEU A 500 11.97 -19.27 13.82
C LEU A 500 13.40 -19.47 14.29
N VAL A 501 13.78 -18.89 15.43
CA VAL A 501 15.13 -19.07 16.01
C VAL A 501 15.34 -20.51 16.45
N GLU A 502 14.45 -21.08 17.27
CA GLU A 502 14.61 -22.45 17.79
C GLU A 502 14.70 -23.49 16.67
N ARG A 503 13.89 -23.35 15.63
CA ARG A 503 13.84 -24.28 14.48
C ARG A 503 15.00 -24.05 13.50
N SER A 504 15.48 -22.82 13.35
CA SER A 504 16.64 -22.51 12.52
C SER A 504 17.96 -22.95 13.17
N LEU A 505 17.96 -23.11 14.49
CA LEU A 505 19.12 -23.37 15.32
C LEU A 505 18.86 -24.49 16.35
N PRO A 506 18.53 -25.72 15.91
CA PRO A 506 18.24 -26.82 16.82
C PRO A 506 19.48 -27.17 17.68
N LEU A 507 19.25 -27.54 18.95
CA LEU A 507 20.33 -28.00 19.82
C LEU A 507 20.91 -29.35 19.35
N PRO A 508 22.23 -29.56 19.46
CA PRO A 508 22.84 -30.85 19.14
C PRO A 508 22.23 -31.98 19.99
N GLY A 509 21.71 -33.02 19.34
CA GLY A 509 21.15 -34.20 20.01
C GLY A 509 19.65 -34.12 20.36
N GLY A 510 18.97 -33.02 20.07
CA GLY A 510 17.51 -32.95 20.05
C GLY A 510 16.99 -33.38 18.66
N GLY A 511 16.81 -34.67 18.45
CA GLY A 511 16.21 -35.19 17.22
C GLY A 511 14.76 -34.72 17.07
N ALA A 512 14.39 -34.37 15.83
CA ALA A 512 13.02 -34.12 15.39
C ALA A 512 12.13 -35.36 15.49
#